data_AF-A0A259SWB9-F1
#
_entry.id   AF-A0A259SWB9-F1
#
_cell.length_a   1.000
_cell.length_b   1.000
_cell.length_c   1.000
_cell.angle_alpha   90.00
_cell.angle_beta   90.00
_cell.angle_gamma   90.00
#
_symmetry.space_group_name_H-M   'P 1'
#
loop_
_entity.id
_entity.type
_entity.pdbx_description
1 polymer ?
#
loop_
_entity_poly.entity_id
_entity_poly.type
_entity_poly.pdbx_seq_one_letter_code
_entity_poly.pdbx_strand_id
1 'polypeptide(L)'
;MIREFAVGFGTLVRGFGLWRTHPRLLALGLIPAAISFAVLAAALIPLGFSLGAVTTWMTPFADGWIAGWRDALRIALGIVLFVAAAVLSGLVFTALTLRIGDPFYQRIWRGVERSLGGPEPTGETGFWSTVGEGLRLILLGALVALLTLVLGVIPLVGGVLATVVGVLLSGRLLARELT
;
A
#
# COMPACT_ATOMS: atom_id res chain seq x y z
N MET A 1 27.80 -7.30 -18.20
CA MET A 1 26.55 -7.58 -17.47
C MET A 1 26.75 -8.17 -16.07
N ILE A 2 27.40 -9.33 -15.91
CA ILE A 2 27.53 -10.01 -14.59
C ILE A 2 28.38 -9.19 -13.60
N ARG A 3 29.43 -8.52 -14.10
CA ARG A 3 30.31 -7.67 -13.28
C ARG A 3 29.60 -6.42 -12.78
N GLU A 4 28.84 -5.72 -13.62
CA GLU A 4 28.06 -4.55 -13.17
C GLU A 4 26.97 -4.96 -12.17
N PHE A 5 26.31 -6.11 -12.40
CA PHE A 5 25.34 -6.66 -11.45
C PHE A 5 25.96 -6.97 -10.09
N ALA A 6 27.12 -7.64 -10.06
CA ALA A 6 27.83 -7.95 -8.82
C ALA A 6 28.29 -6.69 -8.08
N VAL A 7 28.74 -5.66 -8.82
CA VAL A 7 29.08 -4.35 -8.25
C VAL A 7 27.85 -3.70 -7.63
N GLY A 8 26.72 -3.64 -8.36
CA GLY A 8 25.46 -3.08 -7.86
C GLY A 8 24.94 -3.81 -6.62
N PHE A 9 25.02 -5.14 -6.61
CA PHE A 9 24.69 -5.95 -5.43
C PHE A 9 25.61 -5.64 -4.24
N GLY A 10 26.92 -5.49 -4.48
CA GLY A 10 27.87 -5.05 -3.47
C GLY A 10 27.54 -3.67 -2.88
N THR A 11 27.03 -2.74 -3.69
CA THR A 11 26.57 -1.43 -3.23
C THR A 11 25.34 -1.53 -2.35
N LEU A 12 24.37 -2.38 -2.70
CA LEU A 12 23.17 -2.66 -1.88
C LEU A 12 23.55 -3.23 -0.51
N VAL A 13 24.43 -4.23 -0.48
CA VAL A 13 24.91 -4.84 0.78
C VAL A 13 25.65 -3.82 1.64
N ARG A 14 26.50 -2.96 1.04
CA ARG A 14 27.14 -1.83 1.75
C ARG A 14 26.12 -0.84 2.30
N GLY A 15 25.05 -0.57 1.55
CA GLY A 15 23.91 0.25 1.99
C GLY A 15 23.24 -0.31 3.25
N PHE A 16 22.98 -1.62 3.30
CA PHE A 16 22.50 -2.28 4.52
C PHE A 16 23.52 -2.20 5.67
N GLY A 17 24.82 -2.25 5.37
CA GLY A 17 25.89 -2.05 6.35
C GLY A 17 25.83 -0.70 7.08
N LEU A 18 25.30 0.35 6.45
CA LEU A 18 25.15 1.69 7.05
C LEU A 18 24.19 1.71 8.24
N TRP A 19 23.28 0.73 8.38
CA TRP A 19 22.44 0.59 9.57
C TRP A 19 23.24 0.33 10.85
N ARG A 20 24.41 -0.30 10.75
CA ARG A 20 25.26 -0.56 11.92
C ARG A 20 26.00 0.69 12.37
N THR A 21 26.31 1.60 11.45
CA THR A 21 27.11 2.80 11.74
C THR A 21 26.26 4.04 11.98
N HIS A 22 25.10 4.16 11.30
CA HIS A 22 24.22 5.33 11.37
C HIS A 22 22.74 4.97 11.62
N PRO A 23 22.41 4.17 12.65
CA PRO A 23 21.04 3.69 12.88
C PRO A 23 20.04 4.83 13.12
N ARG A 24 20.44 5.90 13.83
CA ARG A 24 19.57 7.05 14.12
C ARG A 24 19.22 7.85 12.87
N LEU A 25 20.16 7.98 11.93
CA LEU A 25 19.93 8.66 10.67
C LEU A 25 18.93 7.88 9.82
N LEU A 26 19.13 6.56 9.70
CA LEU A 26 18.26 5.70 8.90
C LEU A 26 16.88 5.48 9.54
N ALA A 27 16.79 5.53 10.87
CA ALA A 27 15.51 5.50 11.58
C ALA A 27 14.60 6.70 11.25
N LEU A 28 15.14 7.82 10.74
CA LEU A 28 14.33 8.93 10.23
C LEU A 28 13.42 8.48 9.07
N GLY A 29 13.80 7.43 8.34
CA GLY A 29 13.00 6.85 7.26
C GLY A 29 11.72 6.16 7.74
N LEU A 30 11.63 5.80 9.03
CA LEU A 30 10.41 5.24 9.62
C LEU A 30 9.38 6.32 9.98
N ILE A 31 9.79 7.57 10.17
CA ILE A 31 8.88 8.65 10.62
C ILE A 31 7.72 8.87 9.65
N PRO A 32 7.93 8.98 8.32
CA PRO A 32 6.84 9.15 7.37
C PRO A 32 5.86 7.98 7.37
N ALA A 33 6.38 6.75 7.51
CA ALA A 33 5.58 5.54 7.61
C ALA A 33 4.76 5.52 8.91
N ALA A 34 5.36 5.89 10.05
CA ALA A 34 4.67 5.96 11.33
C ALA A 34 3.53 7.00 11.32
N ILE A 35 3.76 8.18 10.74
CA ILE A 35 2.72 9.21 10.60
C ILE A 35 1.59 8.71 9.70
N SER A 36 1.92 8.15 8.54
CA SER A 36 0.92 7.62 7.61
C SER A 36 0.10 6.48 8.23
N PHE A 37 0.76 5.58 8.96
CA PHE A 37 0.10 4.52 9.71
C PHE A 37 -0.84 5.09 10.77
N ALA A 38 -0.41 6.07 11.56
CA ALA A 38 -1.24 6.69 12.59
C ALA A 38 -2.50 7.34 12.00
N VAL A 39 -2.37 8.06 10.88
CA VAL A 39 -3.50 8.66 10.15
C VAL A 39 -4.48 7.60 9.66
N LEU A 40 -3.97 6.51 9.07
CA LEU A 40 -4.83 5.44 8.56
C LEU A 40 -5.46 4.62 9.68
N ALA A 41 -4.75 4.37 10.77
CA ALA A 41 -5.31 3.74 11.97
C ALA A 41 -6.45 4.60 12.53
N ALA A 42 -6.26 5.92 12.58
CA ALA A 42 -7.31 6.86 13.01
C ALA A 42 -8.54 6.86 12.08
N ALA A 43 -8.42 6.40 10.83
CA ALA A 43 -9.55 6.24 9.90
C ALA A 43 -10.18 4.83 9.98
N LEU A 44 -9.37 3.77 9.98
CA LEU A 44 -9.83 2.38 9.93
C LEU A 44 -10.41 1.90 11.26
N ILE A 45 -9.86 2.34 12.39
CA ILE A 45 -10.35 1.91 13.71
C ILE A 45 -11.79 2.38 13.94
N PRO A 46 -12.13 3.68 13.76
CA PRO A 46 -13.53 4.13 13.86
C PRO A 46 -14.45 3.48 12.82
N LEU A 47 -13.95 3.24 11.60
CA LEU A 47 -14.71 2.52 10.58
C LEU A 47 -15.08 1.12 11.08
N GLY A 48 -14.12 0.36 11.60
CA GLY A 48 -14.34 -0.98 12.15
C GLY A 48 -15.41 -1.01 13.24
N PHE A 49 -15.39 -0.05 14.16
CA PHE A 49 -16.40 0.05 15.21
C PHE A 49 -17.78 0.52 14.72
N SER A 50 -17.85 1.22 13.58
CA SER A 50 -19.10 1.76 13.02
C SER A 50 -19.72 0.87 11.93
N LEU A 51 -19.10 -0.26 11.54
CA LEU A 51 -19.60 -1.15 10.49
C LEU A 51 -21.04 -1.63 10.74
N GLY A 52 -21.42 -1.91 11.99
CA GLY A 52 -22.80 -2.31 12.32
C GLY A 52 -23.83 -1.22 11.98
N ALA A 53 -23.51 0.03 12.31
CA ALA A 53 -24.36 1.18 11.98
C ALA A 53 -24.39 1.45 10.47
N VAL A 54 -23.23 1.40 9.81
CA VAL A 54 -23.10 1.59 8.36
C VAL A 54 -23.90 0.54 7.59
N THR A 55 -23.71 -0.74 7.92
CA THR A 55 -24.40 -1.85 7.22
C THR A 55 -25.91 -1.82 7.48
N THR A 56 -26.35 -1.43 8.67
CA THR A 56 -27.78 -1.22 8.97
C THR A 56 -28.37 -0.09 8.13
N TRP A 57 -27.68 1.05 8.09
CA TRP A 57 -28.08 2.21 7.29
C TRP A 57 -28.14 1.90 5.78
N MET A 58 -27.22 1.06 5.29
CA MET A 58 -27.20 0.62 3.89
C MET A 58 -28.26 -0.43 3.54
N THR A 59 -28.85 -1.13 4.53
CA THR A 59 -29.74 -2.27 4.30
C THR A 59 -31.13 -2.11 4.95
N PRO A 60 -31.86 -1.00 4.72
CA PRO A 60 -33.21 -0.81 5.28
C PRO A 60 -34.20 -1.85 4.74
N PHE A 61 -34.00 -2.32 3.51
CA PHE A 61 -34.83 -3.38 2.91
C PHE A 61 -34.75 -4.73 3.66
N ALA A 62 -33.70 -4.95 4.45
CA ALA A 62 -33.48 -6.18 5.20
C ALA A 62 -34.09 -6.15 6.61
N ASP A 63 -34.67 -5.02 7.04
CA ASP A 63 -35.17 -4.86 8.41
C ASP A 63 -36.29 -5.85 8.77
N GLY A 64 -37.14 -6.20 7.79
CA GLY A 64 -38.23 -7.17 7.94
C GLY A 64 -37.83 -8.63 7.75
N TRP A 65 -36.55 -8.93 7.48
CA TRP A 65 -36.10 -10.30 7.28
C TRP A 65 -36.01 -11.07 8.60
N ILE A 66 -36.01 -12.41 8.50
CA ILE A 66 -35.69 -13.28 9.62
C ILE A 66 -34.30 -12.92 10.15
N ALA A 67 -34.17 -12.75 11.47
CA ALA A 67 -32.98 -12.22 12.13
C ALA A 67 -31.67 -12.87 11.63
N GLY A 68 -31.62 -14.20 11.54
CA GLY A 68 -30.42 -14.91 11.09
C GLY A 68 -29.94 -14.52 9.68
N TRP A 69 -30.86 -14.34 8.72
CA TRP A 69 -30.52 -13.94 7.35
C TRP A 69 -30.12 -12.46 7.25
N ARG A 70 -30.80 -11.60 8.03
CA ARG A 70 -30.45 -10.18 8.13
C ARG A 70 -29.05 -9.97 8.69
N ASP A 71 -28.74 -10.66 9.79
CA ASP A 71 -27.47 -10.50 10.49
C ASP A 71 -26.32 -11.08 9.65
N ALA A 72 -26.53 -12.24 9.00
CA ALA A 72 -25.56 -12.82 8.08
C ALA A 72 -25.23 -11.87 6.92
N LEU A 73 -26.22 -11.24 6.29
CA LEU A 73 -26.03 -10.26 5.22
C LEU A 73 -25.23 -9.04 5.72
N ARG A 74 -25.61 -8.47 6.87
CA ARG A 74 -24.94 -7.28 7.43
C ARG A 74 -23.50 -7.56 7.84
N ILE A 75 -23.22 -8.73 8.42
CA ILE A 75 -21.87 -9.18 8.75
C ILE A 75 -21.04 -9.33 7.48
N ALA A 76 -21.56 -10.03 6.47
CA ALA A 76 -20.87 -10.22 5.19
C ALA A 76 -20.55 -8.87 4.53
N LEU A 77 -21.52 -7.94 4.50
CA LEU A 77 -21.33 -6.59 3.97
C LEU A 77 -20.27 -5.82 4.77
N GLY A 78 -20.30 -5.92 6.10
CA GLY A 78 -19.31 -5.30 6.98
C GLY A 78 -17.89 -5.80 6.71
N ILE A 79 -17.72 -7.12 6.53
CA ILE A 79 -16.43 -7.73 6.15
C ILE A 79 -15.95 -7.16 4.82
N VAL A 80 -16.81 -7.14 3.80
CA VAL A 80 -16.44 -6.63 2.46
C VAL A 80 -16.03 -5.17 2.53
N LEU A 81 -16.79 -4.32 3.23
CA LEU A 81 -16.49 -2.90 3.40
C LEU A 81 -15.15 -2.69 4.11
N PHE A 82 -14.91 -3.44 5.19
CA PHE A 82 -13.67 -3.32 5.94
C PHE A 82 -12.45 -3.79 5.15
N VAL A 83 -12.55 -4.93 4.47
CA VAL A 83 -11.46 -5.44 3.63
C VAL A 83 -11.19 -4.47 2.48
N ALA A 84 -12.24 -3.94 1.84
CA ALA A 84 -12.09 -2.93 0.79
C ALA A 84 -11.37 -1.68 1.30
N ALA A 85 -11.77 -1.17 2.48
CA ALA A 85 -11.11 -0.04 3.12
C ALA A 85 -9.66 -0.35 3.52
N ALA A 86 -9.37 -1.55 4.02
CA ALA A 86 -8.02 -1.99 4.37
C ALA A 86 -7.11 -2.07 3.14
N VAL A 87 -7.60 -2.63 2.03
CA VAL A 87 -6.85 -2.66 0.75
C VAL A 87 -6.59 -1.24 0.25
N LEU A 88 -7.62 -0.38 0.23
CA LEU A 88 -7.49 1.02 -0.15
C LEU A 88 -6.49 1.78 0.75
N SER A 89 -6.46 1.46 2.05
CA SER A 89 -5.52 2.06 2.98
C SER A 89 -4.06 1.78 2.61
N GLY A 90 -3.74 0.63 2.02
CA GLY A 90 -2.39 0.34 1.53
C GLY A 90 -1.94 1.31 0.44
N LEU A 91 -2.84 1.67 -0.48
CA LEU A 91 -2.56 2.68 -1.50
C LEU A 91 -2.33 4.06 -0.89
N VAL A 92 -3.24 4.46 -0.01
CA VAL A 92 -3.17 5.76 0.65
C VAL A 92 -1.94 5.83 1.56
N PHE A 93 -1.56 4.73 2.19
CA PHE A 93 -0.34 4.61 3.00
C PHE A 93 0.90 4.91 2.17
N THR A 94 1.05 4.27 1.02
CA THR A 94 2.19 4.50 0.13
C THR A 94 2.20 5.94 -0.37
N ALA A 95 1.05 6.47 -0.80
CA ALA A 95 0.92 7.85 -1.25
C ALA A 95 1.31 8.85 -0.14
N LEU A 96 0.78 8.67 1.08
CA LEU A 96 1.08 9.52 2.23
C LEU A 96 2.54 9.41 2.65
N THR A 97 3.09 8.20 2.72
CA THR A 97 4.47 7.95 3.15
C THR A 97 5.46 8.63 2.21
N LEU A 98 5.24 8.49 0.90
CA LEU A 98 6.08 9.17 -0.10
C LEU A 98 5.89 10.69 -0.04
N ARG A 99 4.64 11.16 0.18
CA ARG A 99 4.35 12.59 0.27
C ARG A 99 4.98 13.25 1.51
N ILE A 100 4.95 12.56 2.64
CA ILE A 100 5.52 13.05 3.90
C ILE A 100 7.03 12.85 3.93
N GLY A 101 7.54 11.84 3.21
CA GLY A 101 8.90 11.34 3.34
C GLY A 101 9.98 12.17 2.67
N ASP A 102 9.66 12.99 1.68
CA ASP A 102 10.61 13.80 0.91
C ASP A 102 11.67 14.53 1.77
N PRO A 103 11.30 15.34 2.79
CA PRO A 103 12.30 15.99 3.65
C PRO A 103 13.15 15.02 4.47
N PHE A 104 12.62 13.86 4.86
CA PHE A 104 13.35 12.85 5.62
C PHE A 104 14.33 12.09 4.74
N TYR A 105 13.90 11.69 3.54
CA TYR A 105 14.76 11.03 2.56
C TYR A 105 15.93 11.91 2.13
N GLN A 106 15.67 13.20 1.91
CA GLN A 106 16.72 14.16 1.59
C GLN A 106 17.73 14.35 2.73
N ARG A 107 17.30 14.29 4.00
CA ARG A 107 18.21 14.32 5.15
C ARG A 107 19.05 13.06 5.27
N ILE A 108 18.46 11.90 5.03
CA ILE A 108 19.17 10.61 5.03
C ILE A 108 20.24 10.61 3.95
N TRP A 109 19.87 10.98 2.72
CA TRP A 109 20.80 11.04 1.60
C TRP A 109 21.99 11.97 1.88
N ARG A 110 21.72 13.22 2.29
CA ARG A 110 22.79 14.17 2.68
C ARG A 110 23.64 13.67 3.85
N GLY A 111 23.04 12.99 4.82
CA GLY A 111 23.79 12.42 5.95
C GLY A 111 24.72 11.28 5.53
N VAL A 112 24.26 10.41 4.63
CA VAL A 112 25.05 9.31 4.07
C VAL A 112 26.18 9.84 3.19
N GLU A 113 25.91 10.79 2.30
CA GLU A 113 26.95 11.32 1.40
C GLU A 113 28.10 11.98 2.19
N ARG A 114 27.77 12.76 3.23
CA ARG A 114 28.78 13.33 4.14
C ARG A 114 29.59 12.26 4.84
N SER A 115 28.97 11.14 5.25
CA SER A 115 29.67 10.04 5.92
C SER A 115 30.64 9.30 4.98
N LEU A 116 30.41 9.36 3.67
CA LEU A 116 31.25 8.76 2.63
C LEU A 116 32.36 9.71 2.13
N GLY A 117 32.38 10.96 2.60
CA GLY A 117 33.36 11.98 2.18
C GLY A 117 33.11 12.55 0.78
N GLY A 118 31.90 12.37 0.24
CA GLY A 118 31.50 12.94 -1.05
C GLY A 118 31.27 14.47 -0.96
N PRO A 119 31.36 15.19 -2.09
CA PRO A 119 31.04 16.62 -2.14
C PRO A 119 29.59 16.90 -1.72
N GLU A 120 29.32 18.10 -1.18
CA GLU A 120 27.99 18.44 -0.70
C GLU A 120 26.97 18.35 -1.85
N PRO A 121 25.92 17.51 -1.72
CA PRO A 121 24.99 17.32 -2.82
C PRO A 121 24.19 18.60 -3.10
N THR A 122 24.36 19.17 -4.30
CA THR A 122 23.73 20.44 -4.72
C THR A 122 22.38 20.28 -5.43
N GLY A 123 21.92 19.05 -5.65
CA GLY A 123 20.69 18.79 -6.38
C GLY A 123 19.44 18.73 -5.49
N GLU A 124 18.51 19.66 -5.68
CA GLU A 124 17.09 19.44 -5.36
C GLU A 124 16.51 18.47 -6.38
N THR A 125 16.84 17.18 -6.23
CA THR A 125 16.24 16.16 -7.08
C THR A 125 14.78 16.01 -6.65
N GLY A 126 13.88 16.61 -7.44
CA GLY A 126 12.43 16.50 -7.28
C GLY A 126 11.97 15.05 -7.49
N PHE A 127 12.14 14.24 -6.44
CA PHE A 127 11.73 12.84 -6.31
C PHE A 127 10.27 12.60 -6.71
N TRP A 128 9.45 13.65 -6.58
CA TRP A 128 8.03 13.73 -6.91
C TRP A 128 7.64 13.34 -8.33
N SER A 129 8.52 13.54 -9.32
CA SER A 129 8.21 13.20 -10.73
C SER A 129 8.23 11.69 -11.00
N THR A 130 9.13 10.94 -10.35
CA THR A 130 9.27 9.48 -10.49
C THR A 130 8.32 8.67 -9.61
N VAL A 131 7.87 9.25 -8.48
CA VAL A 131 6.91 8.60 -7.57
C VAL A 131 5.52 8.43 -8.20
N GLY A 132 5.11 9.37 -9.05
CA GLY A 132 3.78 9.36 -9.68
C GLY A 132 3.51 8.13 -10.54
N GLU A 133 4.51 7.64 -11.27
CA GLU A 133 4.34 6.49 -12.18
C GLU A 133 4.21 5.16 -11.40
N GLY A 134 5.00 4.97 -10.35
CA GLY A 134 4.87 3.81 -9.45
C GLY A 134 3.54 3.80 -8.71
N LEU A 135 3.03 4.98 -8.33
CA LEU A 135 1.73 5.10 -7.66
C LEU A 135 0.57 4.63 -8.55
N ARG A 136 0.64 4.88 -9.86
CA ARG A 136 -0.37 4.43 -10.83
C ARG A 136 -0.45 2.91 -10.93
N LEU A 137 0.70 2.24 -10.95
CA LEU A 137 0.78 0.77 -11.01
C LEU A 137 0.24 0.12 -9.73
N ILE A 138 0.59 0.68 -8.58
CA ILE A 138 0.08 0.25 -7.28
C ILE A 138 -1.44 0.42 -7.21
N LEU A 139 -1.97 1.58 -7.62
CA LEU A 139 -3.42 1.86 -7.72
C LEU A 139 -4.16 0.84 -8.58
N LEU A 140 -3.63 0.52 -9.77
CA LEU A 140 -4.23 -0.46 -10.65
C LEU A 140 -4.20 -1.86 -10.04
N GLY A 141 -3.08 -2.27 -9.43
CA GLY A 141 -2.98 -3.56 -8.74
C GLY A 141 -3.99 -3.73 -7.60
N ALA A 142 -4.20 -2.68 -6.80
CA ALA A 142 -5.19 -2.71 -5.73
C ALA A 142 -6.64 -2.72 -6.26
N LEU A 143 -6.93 -2.01 -7.36
CA LEU A 143 -8.25 -2.07 -8.00
C LEU A 143 -8.56 -3.50 -8.48
N VAL A 144 -7.55 -4.19 -9.03
CA VAL A 144 -7.65 -5.60 -9.45
C VAL A 144 -7.93 -6.50 -8.24
N ALA A 145 -7.19 -6.30 -7.14
CA ALA A 145 -7.38 -7.06 -5.90
C ALA A 145 -8.78 -6.85 -5.28
N LEU A 146 -9.30 -5.62 -5.34
CA LEU A 146 -10.64 -5.32 -4.87
C LEU A 146 -11.71 -6.00 -5.74
N LEU A 147 -11.55 -5.97 -7.06
CA LEU A 147 -12.45 -6.62 -8.01
C LEU A 147 -12.50 -8.14 -7.80
N THR A 148 -11.35 -8.79 -7.62
CA THR A 148 -11.29 -10.22 -7.34
C THR A 148 -11.88 -10.58 -5.99
N LEU A 149 -11.70 -9.74 -4.98
CA LEU A 149 -12.35 -9.93 -3.68
C LEU A 149 -13.88 -9.91 -3.82
N VAL A 150 -14.43 -8.88 -4.48
CA VAL A 150 -15.89 -8.75 -4.69
C VAL A 150 -16.44 -9.95 -5.47
N LEU A 151 -15.74 -10.37 -6.52
CA LEU A 151 -16.11 -11.56 -7.28
C LEU A 151 -16.05 -12.83 -6.42
N GLY A 152 -15.05 -12.94 -5.55
CA GLY A 152 -14.83 -14.08 -4.65
C GLY A 152 -15.96 -14.33 -3.66
N VAL A 153 -16.78 -13.31 -3.35
CA VAL A 153 -17.92 -13.40 -2.44
C VAL A 153 -19.12 -14.11 -3.07
N ILE A 154 -19.15 -14.28 -4.40
CA ILE A 154 -20.26 -14.95 -5.09
C ILE A 154 -20.21 -16.47 -4.77
N PRO A 155 -21.24 -17.05 -4.13
CA PRO A 155 -21.25 -18.48 -3.82
C PRO A 155 -21.19 -19.33 -5.10
N LEU A 156 -20.52 -20.49 -5.00
CA LEU A 156 -20.31 -21.49 -6.06
C LEU A 156 -19.37 -21.07 -7.22
N VAL A 157 -19.46 -19.84 -7.71
CA VAL A 157 -18.70 -19.37 -8.90
C VAL A 157 -17.65 -18.32 -8.59
N GLY A 158 -17.71 -17.67 -7.42
CA GLY A 158 -16.88 -16.53 -7.07
C GLY A 158 -15.40 -16.85 -7.01
N GLY A 159 -15.03 -18.00 -6.45
CA GLY A 159 -13.64 -18.46 -6.42
C GLY A 159 -13.03 -18.57 -7.83
N VAL A 160 -13.75 -19.21 -8.75
CA VAL A 160 -13.31 -19.39 -10.15
C VAL A 160 -13.20 -18.03 -10.86
N LEU A 161 -14.22 -17.17 -10.71
CA LEU A 161 -14.23 -15.83 -11.30
C LEU A 161 -13.10 -14.95 -10.76
N ALA A 162 -12.87 -14.98 -9.44
CA ALA A 162 -11.80 -14.24 -8.79
C ALA A 162 -10.42 -14.71 -9.27
N THR A 163 -10.20 -16.02 -9.41
CA THR A 163 -8.94 -16.56 -9.93
C THR A 163 -8.69 -16.14 -11.38
N VAL A 164 -9.68 -16.32 -12.26
CA VAL A 164 -9.53 -15.99 -13.69
C VAL A 164 -9.29 -14.49 -13.88
N VAL A 165 -10.09 -13.65 -13.24
CA VAL A 165 -9.97 -12.19 -13.35
C VAL A 165 -8.67 -11.69 -12.72
N GLY A 166 -8.26 -12.26 -11.58
CA GLY A 166 -7.02 -11.90 -10.89
C GLY A 166 -5.78 -12.21 -11.71
N VAL A 167 -5.73 -13.40 -12.32
CA VAL A 167 -4.61 -13.80 -13.18
C VAL A 167 -4.56 -12.94 -14.45
N LEU A 168 -5.69 -12.71 -15.11
CA LEU A 168 -5.73 -11.92 -16.35
C LEU A 168 -5.35 -10.45 -16.13
N LEU A 169 -5.89 -9.82 -15.09
CA LEU A 169 -5.63 -8.40 -14.83
C LEU A 169 -4.22 -8.17 -14.27
N SER A 170 -3.74 -9.04 -13.36
CA SER A 170 -2.35 -8.97 -12.87
C SER A 170 -1.34 -9.26 -13.98
N GLY A 171 -1.62 -10.27 -14.83
CA GLY A 171 -0.78 -10.59 -15.98
C GLY A 171 -0.73 -9.44 -16.99
N ARG A 172 -1.84 -8.75 -17.23
CA ARG A 172 -1.88 -7.58 -18.11
C ARG A 172 -1.13 -6.37 -17.54
N LEU A 173 -1.20 -6.17 -16.22
CA LEU A 173 -0.42 -5.14 -15.52
C LEU A 173 1.08 -5.40 -15.67
N LEU A 174 1.50 -6.63 -15.41
CA LEU A 174 2.88 -7.06 -15.56
C LEU A 174 3.37 -6.93 -17.01
N ALA A 175 2.54 -7.31 -17.99
CA ALA A 175 2.89 -7.17 -19.39
C ALA A 175 3.12 -5.72 -19.81
N ARG A 176 2.38 -4.75 -19.24
CA ARG A 176 2.55 -3.32 -19.51
C ARG A 176 3.78 -2.71 -18.83
N GLU A 177 4.31 -3.32 -17.77
CA GLU A 177 5.58 -2.89 -17.17
C GLU A 177 6.79 -3.37 -17.98
N LEU A 178 6.63 -4.45 -18.77
CA LEU A 178 7.71 -5.08 -19.52
C LEU A 178 7.80 -4.60 -20.99
N THR A 179 6.91 -3.73 -21.44
CA THR A 179 6.85 -3.14 -22.79
C THR A 179 6.83 -1.63 -22.72
#